data_AF-A0A098ZK31-F1
#
_entry.id   AF-A0A098ZK31-F1
#
_cell.length_a   1.000
_cell.length_b   1.000
_cell.length_c   1.000
_cell.angle_alpha   90.00
_cell.angle_beta   90.00
_cell.angle_gamma   90.00
#
_symmetry.space_group_name_H-M   'P 1'
#
loop_
_entity.id
_entity.type
_entity.pdbx_description
1 polymer ?
#
loop_
_entity_poly.entity_id
_entity_poly.type
_entity_poly.pdbx_seq_one_letter_code
_entity_poly.pdbx_strand_id
1 'polypeptide(L)'
;MAKTFFIPNKQSILGEQEILNAKSILALLDGLESHSYDVVYLRQPLNRLEYIECAIVGQSQFLFKVSYADGQKAYRVDLPDLLTKTDWQIIKSFLDALLAYTGTDIEGLDGFDFEAYFQASIQAYLADPVARFTICQGIFNPIFFSRENLKSFLEADGLAQFEARVRFKRQMPTLREFPSIRMEKEKCMAFTI
;
A
#
# COMPACT_ATOMS: atom_id res chain seq x y z
N MET A 1 9.12 3.33 8.04
CA MET A 1 9.62 4.26 6.99
C MET A 1 9.25 3.60 5.69
N ALA A 2 8.36 4.22 4.93
CA ALA A 2 7.80 3.60 3.73
C ALA A 2 8.92 3.30 2.71
N LYS A 3 8.91 2.09 2.14
CA LYS A 3 9.83 1.74 1.05
C LYS A 3 9.34 2.41 -0.22
N THR A 4 10.25 3.08 -0.91
CA THR A 4 10.00 3.73 -2.20
C THR A 4 10.85 3.08 -3.29
N PHE A 5 10.25 2.88 -4.45
CA PHE A 5 10.93 2.53 -5.69
C PHE A 5 10.82 3.69 -6.68
N PHE A 6 11.87 3.91 -7.45
CA PHE A 6 11.88 4.89 -8.54
C PHE A 6 12.14 4.19 -9.87
N ILE A 7 11.42 4.61 -10.90
CA ILE A 7 11.58 4.11 -12.25
C ILE A 7 11.80 5.33 -13.13
N PRO A 8 13.06 5.63 -13.50
CA PRO A 8 13.39 6.79 -14.31
C PRO A 8 12.58 6.80 -15.60
N ASN A 9 11.96 7.92 -15.93
CA ASN A 9 11.27 8.06 -17.20
C ASN A 9 12.30 8.09 -18.33
N LYS A 10 12.00 7.45 -19.45
CA LYS A 10 12.97 7.33 -20.55
C LYS A 10 13.34 8.69 -21.10
N GLN A 11 14.63 8.95 -21.20
CA GLN A 11 15.16 10.11 -21.91
C GLN A 11 15.64 9.68 -23.30
N SER A 12 15.23 10.43 -24.31
CA SER A 12 15.67 10.24 -25.69
C SER A 12 16.29 11.52 -26.24
N ILE A 13 16.90 11.43 -27.42
CA ILE A 13 17.47 12.58 -28.14
C ILE A 13 16.39 13.63 -28.46
N LEU A 14 15.13 13.20 -28.61
CA LEU A 14 13.97 14.07 -28.89
C LEU A 14 13.31 14.65 -27.63
N GLY A 15 13.85 14.33 -26.45
CA GLY A 15 13.30 14.74 -25.17
C GLY A 15 12.80 13.56 -24.33
N GLU A 16 12.07 13.88 -23.27
CA GLU A 16 11.50 12.92 -22.33
C GLU A 16 10.31 12.19 -22.93
N GLN A 17 10.19 10.90 -22.61
CA GLN A 17 8.98 10.13 -22.86
C GLN A 17 7.77 10.78 -22.17
N GLU A 18 6.60 10.69 -22.79
CA GLU A 18 5.36 11.24 -22.22
C GLU A 18 5.10 10.65 -20.82
N ILE A 19 4.77 11.55 -19.88
CA ILE A 19 4.36 11.16 -18.53
C ILE A 19 2.95 10.61 -18.62
N LEU A 20 2.78 9.34 -18.21
CA LEU A 20 1.48 8.69 -18.21
C LEU A 20 0.49 9.47 -17.32
N ASN A 21 -0.74 9.59 -17.82
CA ASN A 21 -1.86 9.99 -16.98
C ASN A 21 -2.27 8.85 -16.05
N ALA A 22 -2.99 9.20 -14.98
CA ALA A 22 -3.43 8.24 -13.98
C ALA A 22 -4.27 7.10 -14.60
N LYS A 23 -5.12 7.37 -15.59
CA LYS A 23 -5.90 6.34 -16.28
C LYS A 23 -5.00 5.33 -17.01
N SER A 24 -3.95 5.80 -17.69
CA SER A 24 -2.98 4.94 -18.35
C SER A 24 -2.15 4.13 -17.36
N ILE A 25 -1.81 4.69 -16.19
CA ILE A 25 -1.14 3.97 -15.10
C ILE A 25 -2.02 2.83 -14.59
N LEU A 26 -3.30 3.09 -14.34
CA LEU A 26 -4.25 2.06 -13.91
C LEU A 26 -4.44 0.96 -14.97
N ALA A 27 -4.28 1.30 -16.25
CA ALA A 27 -4.38 0.33 -17.34
C ALA A 27 -3.13 -0.57 -17.50
N LEU A 28 -2.04 -0.34 -16.75
CA LEU A 28 -0.83 -1.18 -16.83
C LEU A 28 -1.04 -2.59 -16.24
N LEU A 29 -2.00 -2.75 -15.33
CA LEU A 29 -2.31 -4.01 -14.68
C LEU A 29 -3.82 -4.22 -14.64
N ASP A 30 -4.26 -5.38 -15.11
CA ASP A 30 -5.69 -5.67 -15.22
C ASP A 30 -6.37 -5.70 -13.84
N GLY A 31 -7.51 -5.02 -13.73
CA GLY A 31 -8.25 -4.85 -12.47
C GLY A 31 -7.65 -3.87 -11.47
N LEU A 32 -6.58 -3.13 -11.81
CA LEU A 32 -6.05 -2.08 -10.96
C LEU A 32 -6.97 -0.85 -10.96
N GLU A 33 -7.40 -0.45 -9.77
CA GLU A 33 -8.32 0.66 -9.56
C GLU A 33 -7.75 1.71 -8.62
N SER A 34 -8.29 2.93 -8.71
CA SER A 34 -8.02 4.01 -7.77
C SER A 34 -9.31 4.75 -7.44
N HIS A 35 -9.44 5.13 -6.16
CA HIS A 35 -10.52 5.97 -5.67
C HIS A 35 -10.01 7.30 -5.09
N SER A 36 -8.75 7.66 -5.37
CA SER A 36 -8.13 8.88 -4.85
C SER A 36 -8.70 10.16 -5.46
N TYR A 37 -9.25 10.08 -6.68
CA TYR A 37 -9.76 11.23 -7.41
C TYR A 37 -11.01 10.91 -8.23
N ASP A 38 -11.81 11.94 -8.52
CA ASP A 38 -12.87 11.84 -9.52
C ASP A 38 -12.31 11.48 -10.90
N VAL A 39 -13.13 10.79 -11.70
CA VAL A 39 -12.77 10.27 -13.04
C VAL A 39 -12.21 11.35 -13.98
N VAL A 40 -12.63 12.61 -13.81
CA VAL A 40 -12.13 13.74 -14.61
C VAL A 40 -10.63 13.97 -14.38
N TYR A 41 -10.16 13.84 -13.14
CA TYR A 41 -8.75 14.02 -12.78
C TYR A 41 -7.88 12.84 -13.22
N LEU A 42 -8.44 11.65 -13.43
CA LEU A 42 -7.67 10.50 -13.91
C LEU A 42 -7.09 10.70 -15.33
N ARG A 43 -7.56 11.72 -16.06
CA ARG A 43 -7.00 12.10 -17.37
C ARG A 43 -5.77 13.00 -17.26
N GLN A 44 -5.45 13.50 -16.07
CA GLN A 44 -4.29 14.34 -15.85
C GLN A 44 -3.00 13.50 -15.83
N PRO A 45 -1.88 14.00 -16.40
CA PRO A 45 -0.57 13.37 -16.24
C PRO A 45 -0.20 13.27 -14.76
N LEU A 46 0.52 12.23 -14.35
CA LEU A 46 0.83 11.99 -12.94
C LEU A 46 1.56 13.16 -12.25
N ASN A 47 2.34 13.97 -12.98
CA ASN A 47 3.01 15.14 -12.41
C ASN A 47 2.09 16.33 -12.10
N ARG A 48 0.79 16.20 -12.38
CA ARG A 48 -0.25 17.15 -11.96
C ARG A 48 -1.05 16.65 -10.77
N LEU A 49 -0.74 15.45 -10.28
CA LEU A 49 -1.37 14.82 -9.14
C LEU A 49 -0.33 14.64 -8.03
N GLU A 50 -0.78 14.61 -6.78
CA GLU A 50 0.13 14.34 -5.66
C GLU A 50 0.56 12.86 -5.68
N TYR A 51 -0.41 11.96 -5.80
CA TYR A 51 -0.27 10.53 -6.03
C TYR A 51 -1.65 9.92 -6.32
N ILE A 52 -1.70 8.75 -6.92
CA ILE A 52 -2.88 7.89 -6.92
C ILE A 52 -2.64 6.70 -6.00
N GLU A 53 -3.66 6.31 -5.25
CA GLU A 53 -3.67 5.07 -4.48
C GLU A 53 -4.24 3.95 -5.33
N CYS A 54 -3.53 2.84 -5.42
CA CYS A 54 -3.82 1.74 -6.32
C CYS A 54 -4.08 0.45 -5.54
N ALA A 55 -5.07 -0.31 -6.00
CA ALA A 55 -5.35 -1.67 -5.53
C ALA A 55 -6.18 -2.45 -6.55
N ILE A 56 -6.17 -3.79 -6.44
CA ILE A 56 -7.09 -4.66 -7.15
C ILE A 56 -8.22 -5.04 -6.21
N VAL A 57 -9.45 -4.62 -6.54
CA VAL A 57 -10.63 -4.90 -5.72
C VAL A 57 -10.81 -6.40 -5.54
N GLY A 58 -11.04 -6.81 -4.29
CA GLY A 58 -11.21 -8.21 -3.93
C GLY A 58 -9.91 -8.99 -3.76
N GLN A 59 -8.76 -8.48 -4.20
CA GLN A 59 -7.46 -9.13 -4.02
C GLN A 59 -6.60 -8.39 -2.99
N SER A 60 -6.38 -7.10 -3.22
CA SER A 60 -5.57 -6.25 -2.35
C SER A 60 -6.19 -6.11 -0.96
N GLN A 61 -5.33 -6.04 0.06
CA GLN A 61 -5.68 -5.61 1.41
C GLN A 61 -5.25 -4.17 1.66
N PHE A 62 -4.14 -3.76 1.06
CA PHE A 62 -3.52 -2.46 1.26
C PHE A 62 -3.36 -1.70 -0.05
N LEU A 63 -3.39 -0.37 0.04
CA LEU A 63 -3.17 0.54 -1.08
C LEU A 63 -1.67 0.84 -1.18
N PHE A 64 -1.12 0.83 -2.40
CA PHE A 64 0.18 1.41 -2.69
C PHE A 64 0.01 2.72 -3.44
N LYS A 65 0.98 3.63 -3.35
CA LYS A 65 0.90 4.94 -4.00
C LYS A 65 1.76 4.99 -5.23
N VAL A 66 1.26 5.63 -6.28
CA VAL A 66 2.00 5.92 -7.51
C VAL A 66 1.96 7.42 -7.76
N SER A 67 3.12 8.03 -7.97
CA SER A 67 3.25 9.45 -8.32
C SER A 67 4.38 9.66 -9.33
N TYR A 68 4.56 10.90 -9.77
CA TYR A 68 5.70 11.29 -10.59
C TYR A 68 6.54 12.31 -9.83
N ALA A 69 7.84 12.03 -9.69
CA ALA A 69 8.79 12.92 -9.04
C ALA A 69 9.49 13.79 -10.08
N ASP A 70 8.96 14.99 -10.37
CA ASP A 70 9.50 15.88 -11.41
C ASP A 70 11.00 16.16 -11.26
N GLY A 71 11.48 16.36 -10.03
CA GLY A 71 12.89 16.63 -9.76
C GLY A 71 13.82 15.46 -10.10
N GLN A 72 13.31 14.23 -10.09
CA GLN A 72 14.05 13.01 -10.45
C GLN A 72 13.69 12.51 -11.86
N LYS A 73 12.65 13.10 -12.47
CA LYS A 73 12.07 12.66 -13.75
C LYS A 73 11.76 11.16 -13.73
N ALA A 74 11.15 10.70 -12.64
CA ALA A 74 10.92 9.28 -12.38
C ALA A 74 9.50 9.05 -11.88
N TYR A 75 8.93 7.90 -12.23
CA TYR A 75 7.77 7.39 -11.54
C TYR A 75 8.20 6.92 -10.14
N ARG A 76 7.37 7.20 -9.15
CA ARG A 76 7.60 6.85 -7.76
C ARG A 76 6.50 5.88 -7.31
N VAL A 77 6.90 4.76 -6.71
CA VAL A 77 5.99 3.77 -6.13
C VAL A 77 6.29 3.63 -4.66
N ASP A 78 5.36 4.03 -3.80
CA ASP A 78 5.49 3.91 -2.34
C ASP A 78 4.70 2.71 -1.81
N LEU A 79 5.39 1.86 -1.05
CA LEU A 79 4.80 0.72 -0.36
C LEU A 79 4.20 1.15 0.97
N PRO A 80 3.05 0.57 1.38
CA PRO A 80 2.61 0.66 2.75
C PRO A 80 3.58 -0.10 3.67
N ASP A 81 3.80 0.40 4.88
CA ASP A 81 4.74 -0.18 5.85
C ASP A 81 4.42 -1.67 6.16
N LEU A 82 3.14 -2.04 6.17
CA LEU A 82 2.69 -3.41 6.34
C LEU A 82 1.83 -3.80 5.13
N LEU A 83 2.22 -4.90 4.47
CA LEU A 83 1.55 -5.44 3.30
C LEU A 83 1.49 -6.96 3.36
N THR A 84 0.52 -7.57 2.68
CA THR A 84 0.49 -9.02 2.50
C THR A 84 1.39 -9.44 1.33
N LYS A 85 1.72 -10.74 1.24
CA LYS A 85 2.40 -11.32 0.09
C LYS A 85 1.62 -11.14 -1.21
N THR A 86 0.28 -11.17 -1.13
CA THR A 86 -0.60 -10.90 -2.28
C THR A 86 -0.45 -9.45 -2.75
N ASP A 87 -0.47 -8.48 -1.83
CA ASP A 87 -0.23 -7.08 -2.18
C ASP A 87 1.16 -6.87 -2.79
N TRP A 88 2.19 -7.53 -2.23
CA TRP A 88 3.54 -7.47 -2.78
C TRP A 88 3.60 -7.99 -4.22
N GLN A 89 2.94 -9.12 -4.51
CA GLN A 89 2.88 -9.69 -5.85
C GLN A 89 2.20 -8.74 -6.84
N ILE A 90 1.10 -8.08 -6.44
CA ILE A 90 0.41 -7.08 -7.26
C ILE A 90 1.35 -5.90 -7.56
N ILE A 91 2.02 -5.37 -6.53
CA ILE A 91 2.98 -4.27 -6.69
C ILE A 91 4.13 -4.69 -7.60
N LYS A 92 4.66 -5.90 -7.44
CA LYS A 92 5.73 -6.41 -8.30
C LYS A 92 5.28 -6.52 -9.77
N SER A 93 4.09 -7.06 -10.04
CA SER A 93 3.54 -7.09 -11.40
C SER A 93 3.33 -5.69 -11.99
N PHE A 94 2.91 -4.73 -11.17
CA PHE A 94 2.81 -3.33 -11.58
C PHE A 94 4.18 -2.73 -11.90
N LEU A 95 5.18 -2.97 -11.06
CA LEU A 95 6.58 -2.54 -11.28
C LEU A 95 7.14 -3.12 -12.59
N ASP A 96 6.91 -4.40 -12.85
CA ASP A 96 7.33 -5.07 -14.10
C ASP A 96 6.66 -4.44 -15.33
N ALA A 97 5.36 -4.12 -15.26
CA ALA A 97 4.64 -3.46 -16.34
C ALA A 97 5.13 -2.03 -16.60
N LEU A 98 5.44 -1.28 -15.53
CA LEU A 98 5.96 0.08 -15.63
C LEU A 98 7.42 0.10 -16.13
N LEU A 99 8.24 -0.89 -15.78
CA LEU A 99 9.55 -1.11 -16.39
C LEU A 99 9.43 -1.44 -17.88
N ALA A 100 8.45 -2.26 -18.29
CA ALA A 100 8.24 -2.54 -19.71
C ALA A 100 7.85 -1.28 -20.51
N TYR A 101 7.09 -0.36 -19.88
CA TYR A 101 6.72 0.92 -20.49
C TYR A 101 7.89 1.91 -20.61
N THR A 102 8.69 2.05 -19.56
CA THR A 102 9.81 3.01 -19.48
C THR A 102 11.09 2.47 -20.14
N GLY A 103 11.30 1.16 -20.09
CA GLY A 103 12.54 0.52 -20.53
C GLY A 103 13.76 0.91 -19.70
N THR A 104 13.56 1.28 -18.43
CA THR A 104 14.62 1.67 -17.48
C THR A 104 14.56 0.79 -16.24
N ASP A 105 15.71 0.61 -15.59
CA ASP A 105 15.82 -0.21 -14.38
C ASP A 105 15.08 0.42 -13.19
N ILE A 106 14.61 -0.43 -12.28
CA ILE A 106 13.89 0.00 -11.08
C ILE A 106 14.90 0.25 -9.94
N GLU A 107 15.08 1.51 -9.60
CA GLU A 107 15.94 1.92 -8.50
C GLU A 107 15.38 1.45 -7.15
N GLY A 108 16.26 0.83 -6.35
CA GLY A 108 15.94 0.33 -5.02
C GLY A 108 15.26 -1.03 -4.98
N LEU A 109 14.97 -1.67 -6.13
CA LEU A 109 14.40 -3.02 -6.20
C LEU A 109 15.46 -4.12 -6.13
N ASP A 110 16.66 -3.89 -6.65
CA ASP A 110 17.74 -4.87 -6.56
C ASP A 110 18.10 -5.17 -5.10
N GLY A 111 18.21 -6.46 -4.78
CA GLY A 111 18.39 -6.94 -3.41
C GLY A 111 17.23 -6.67 -2.43
N PHE A 112 16.07 -6.19 -2.90
CA PHE A 112 14.93 -5.95 -2.02
C PHE A 112 14.32 -7.28 -1.54
N ASP A 113 14.36 -7.49 -0.22
CA ASP A 113 13.73 -8.62 0.46
C ASP A 113 12.43 -8.15 1.14
N PHE A 114 11.32 -8.67 0.65
CA PHE A 114 9.99 -8.36 1.18
C PHE A 114 9.79 -8.80 2.63
N GLU A 115 10.27 -9.99 3.01
CA GLU A 115 10.08 -10.49 4.38
C GLU A 115 10.97 -9.71 5.35
N ALA A 116 12.20 -9.37 4.96
CA ALA A 116 13.06 -8.49 5.74
C ALA A 116 12.44 -7.09 5.91
N TYR A 117 11.85 -6.53 4.84
CA TYR A 117 11.12 -5.27 4.92
C TYR A 117 9.93 -5.34 5.89
N PHE A 118 9.13 -6.40 5.80
CA PHE A 118 8.02 -6.65 6.72
C PHE A 118 8.48 -6.69 8.18
N GLN A 119 9.54 -7.45 8.49
CA GLN A 119 10.09 -7.54 9.84
C GLN A 119 10.63 -6.19 10.33
N ALA A 120 11.34 -5.44 9.48
CA ALA A 120 11.85 -4.11 9.82
C ALA A 120 10.71 -3.11 10.13
N SER A 121 9.62 -3.16 9.38
CA SER A 121 8.42 -2.36 9.65
C SER A 121 7.80 -2.70 11.01
N ILE A 122 7.67 -3.98 11.35
CA ILE A 122 7.18 -4.42 12.66
C ILE A 122 8.10 -3.92 13.79
N GLN A 123 9.42 -4.02 13.63
CA GLN A 123 10.39 -3.51 14.60
C GLN A 123 10.27 -2.00 14.79
N ALA A 124 10.08 -1.23 13.70
CA ALA A 124 9.88 0.21 13.78
C ALA A 124 8.62 0.57 14.58
N TYR A 125 7.50 -0.14 14.39
CA TYR A 125 6.30 0.06 15.21
C TYR A 125 6.50 -0.31 16.68
N LEU A 126 7.29 -1.35 16.97
CA LEU A 126 7.60 -1.74 18.35
C LEU A 126 8.55 -0.75 19.02
N ALA A 127 9.42 -0.08 18.27
CA ALA A 127 10.35 0.92 18.79
C ALA A 127 9.65 2.22 19.20
N ASP A 128 8.46 2.52 18.65
CA ASP A 128 7.68 3.68 19.03
C ASP A 128 7.08 3.49 20.45
N PRO A 129 7.51 4.29 21.46
CA PRO A 129 7.07 4.15 22.83
C PRO A 129 5.67 4.76 23.08
N VAL A 130 5.16 5.58 22.14
CA VAL A 130 3.87 6.27 22.27
C VAL A 130 2.76 5.49 21.55
N ALA A 131 3.11 4.68 20.55
CA ALA A 131 2.17 3.82 19.84
C ALA A 131 1.68 2.64 20.72
N ARG A 132 0.48 2.77 21.29
CA ARG A 132 -0.22 1.67 21.99
C ARG A 132 -0.80 0.63 21.02
N PHE A 133 -1.20 1.08 19.84
CA PHE A 133 -1.72 0.26 18.75
C PHE A 133 -1.18 0.76 17.41
N THR A 134 -0.91 -0.16 16.47
CA THR A 134 -0.61 0.18 15.08
C THR A 134 -1.89 0.10 14.26
N ILE A 135 -2.17 1.16 13.49
CA ILE A 135 -3.28 1.19 12.53
C ILE A 135 -2.74 0.78 11.16
N CYS A 136 -3.12 -0.40 10.74
CA CYS A 136 -3.04 -0.82 9.35
C CYS A 136 -4.30 -0.33 8.63
N GLN A 137 -4.20 0.68 7.78
CA GLN A 137 -5.32 1.07 6.94
C GLN A 137 -5.49 0.05 5.81
N GLY A 138 -6.36 -0.94 6.01
CA GLY A 138 -6.87 -1.73 4.90
C GLY A 138 -7.91 -0.94 4.10
N ILE A 139 -8.11 -1.31 2.83
CA ILE A 139 -9.01 -0.61 1.88
C ILE A 139 -10.42 -0.39 2.46
N PHE A 140 -10.91 -1.30 3.30
CA PHE A 140 -12.29 -1.25 3.83
C PHE A 140 -12.40 -0.97 5.32
N ASN A 141 -11.39 -1.32 6.14
CA ASN A 141 -11.44 -1.16 7.59
C ASN A 141 -10.03 -0.98 8.19
N PRO A 142 -9.84 -0.05 9.14
CA PRO A 142 -8.62 0.02 9.91
C PRO A 142 -8.47 -1.26 10.77
N ILE A 143 -7.31 -1.89 10.68
CA ILE A 143 -6.93 -3.04 11.50
C ILE A 143 -5.99 -2.54 12.57
N PHE A 144 -6.34 -2.82 13.83
CA PHE A 144 -5.54 -2.44 14.98
C PHE A 144 -4.72 -3.64 15.47
N PHE A 145 -3.40 -3.47 15.52
CA PHE A 145 -2.50 -4.44 16.13
C PHE A 145 -2.05 -3.97 17.50
N SER A 146 -2.24 -4.82 18.52
CA SER A 146 -1.60 -4.63 19.82
C SER A 146 -0.10 -4.86 19.68
N ARG A 147 0.69 -4.34 20.62
CA ARG A 147 2.13 -4.64 20.70
C ARG A 147 2.42 -6.15 20.81
N GLU A 148 1.52 -6.92 21.41
CA GLU A 148 1.64 -8.39 21.49
C GLU A 148 1.47 -9.04 20.11
N ASN A 149 0.48 -8.62 19.33
CA ASN A 149 0.33 -9.08 17.94
C ASN A 149 1.59 -8.76 17.12
N LEU A 150 2.12 -7.54 17.26
CA LEU A 150 3.34 -7.14 16.54
C LEU A 150 4.54 -8.01 16.93
N LYS A 151 4.70 -8.35 18.22
CA LYS A 151 5.76 -9.25 18.67
C LYS A 151 5.61 -10.65 18.08
N SER A 152 4.39 -11.19 18.02
CA SER A 152 4.16 -12.53 17.45
C SER A 152 4.47 -12.57 15.94
N PHE A 153 4.35 -11.44 15.22
CA PHE A 153 4.72 -11.34 13.82
C PHE A 153 6.23 -11.34 13.55
N LEU A 154 7.07 -11.28 14.59
CA LEU A 154 8.52 -11.45 14.48
C LEU A 154 8.98 -12.91 14.72
N GLU A 155 8.07 -13.79 15.10
CA GLU A 155 8.36 -15.21 15.29
C GLU A 155 8.35 -15.98 13.96
N ALA A 156 8.61 -17.28 14.00
CA ALA A 156 8.45 -18.16 12.84
C ALA A 156 7.01 -18.05 12.28
N ASP A 157 6.88 -18.02 10.96
CA ASP A 157 5.62 -17.82 10.24
C ASP A 157 4.90 -16.50 10.53
N GLY A 158 5.61 -15.49 11.05
CA GLY A 158 5.01 -14.21 11.45
C GLY A 158 4.22 -13.49 10.35
N LEU A 159 4.68 -13.57 9.09
CA LEU A 159 3.92 -13.05 7.94
C LEU A 159 2.59 -13.78 7.74
N ALA A 160 2.57 -15.12 7.85
CA ALA A 160 1.35 -15.90 7.72
C ALA A 160 0.36 -15.59 8.87
N GLN A 161 0.86 -15.39 10.10
CA GLN A 161 0.03 -14.98 11.23
C GLN A 161 -0.61 -13.60 11.00
N PHE A 162 0.18 -12.64 10.50
CA PHE A 162 -0.31 -11.31 10.11
C PHE A 162 -1.40 -11.41 9.05
N GLU A 163 -1.15 -12.15 7.96
CA GLU A 163 -2.12 -12.33 6.87
C GLU A 163 -3.42 -12.99 7.33
N ALA A 164 -3.34 -13.99 8.22
CA ALA A 164 -4.52 -14.62 8.80
C ALA A 164 -5.37 -13.62 9.59
N ARG A 165 -4.72 -12.74 10.37
CA ARG A 165 -5.40 -11.66 11.11
C ARG A 165 -6.07 -10.65 10.17
N VAL A 166 -5.37 -10.24 9.11
CA VAL A 166 -5.90 -9.31 8.10
C VAL A 166 -7.12 -9.91 7.40
N ARG A 167 -7.04 -11.18 6.96
CA ARG A 167 -8.14 -11.89 6.30
C ARG A 167 -9.35 -12.08 7.21
N PHE A 168 -9.14 -12.47 8.47
CA PHE A 168 -10.23 -12.63 9.44
C PHE A 168 -11.04 -11.34 9.62
N LYS A 169 -10.37 -10.18 9.66
CA LYS A 169 -11.04 -8.89 9.79
C LYS A 169 -11.77 -8.45 8.51
N ARG A 170 -11.31 -8.86 7.33
CA ARG A 170 -12.02 -8.64 6.06
C ARG A 170 -13.33 -9.43 5.97
N GLN A 171 -13.40 -10.63 6.55
CA GLN A 171 -14.59 -11.49 6.53
C GLN A 171 -15.65 -11.10 7.57
N MET A 172 -15.33 -10.21 8.50
CA MET A 172 -16.35 -9.65 9.38
C MET A 172 -17.27 -8.74 8.55
N PRO A 173 -18.60 -8.95 8.57
CA PRO A 173 -19.53 -8.01 7.96
C PRO A 173 -19.23 -6.62 8.53
N THR A 174 -19.11 -5.64 7.64
CA THR A 174 -18.90 -4.26 8.06
C THR A 174 -19.95 -3.92 9.13
N LEU A 175 -19.56 -3.18 10.17
CA LEU A 175 -20.45 -2.75 11.27
C LEU A 175 -21.69 -1.95 10.81
N ARG A 176 -21.89 -1.76 9.49
CA ARG A 176 -23.13 -1.29 8.89
C ARG A 176 -24.26 -2.32 8.89
N GLU A 177 -23.97 -3.62 9.08
CA GLU A 177 -24.97 -4.69 8.98
C GLU A 177 -25.49 -5.23 10.33
N PHE A 178 -25.00 -4.74 11.47
CA PHE A 178 -25.43 -5.19 12.81
C PHE A 178 -25.81 -4.00 13.73
N PRO A 179 -27.11 -3.61 13.78
CA PRO A 179 -27.56 -2.53 14.67
C PRO A 179 -27.43 -2.87 16.17
N SER A 180 -27.33 -4.14 16.54
CA SER A 180 -27.38 -4.63 17.92
C SER A 180 -26.03 -4.63 18.67
N ILE A 181 -24.89 -4.41 18.00
CA ILE A 181 -23.55 -4.35 18.63
C ILE A 181 -23.07 -2.89 18.81
N ARG A 182 -23.95 -1.90 18.59
CA ARG A 182 -23.63 -0.48 18.86
C ARG A 182 -23.34 -0.21 20.34
N MET A 183 -23.93 -0.99 21.27
CA MET A 183 -23.74 -0.79 22.71
C MET A 183 -22.40 -1.30 23.27
N GLU A 184 -21.67 -2.18 22.57
CA GLU A 184 -20.38 -2.68 23.08
C GLU A 184 -19.20 -1.78 22.72
N LYS A 185 -19.27 -1.07 21.59
CA LYS A 185 -18.24 -0.07 21.23
C LYS A 185 -18.26 1.17 22.12
N GLU A 186 -19.44 1.58 22.60
CA GLU A 186 -19.53 2.68 23.57
C GLU A 186 -18.95 2.28 24.95
N LYS A 187 -19.01 0.99 25.31
CA LYS A 187 -18.38 0.50 26.55
C LYS A 187 -16.86 0.45 26.50
N CYS A 188 -16.24 0.13 25.35
CA CYS A 188 -14.78 0.19 25.21
C CYS A 188 -14.24 1.63 25.16
N MET A 189 -15.03 2.60 24.73
CA MET A 189 -14.66 4.02 24.71
C MET A 189 -14.87 4.72 26.06
N ALA A 190 -15.57 4.09 27.00
CA ALA A 190 -15.85 4.65 28.33
C ALA A 190 -14.81 4.33 29.41
N PHE A 191 -13.77 3.54 29.10
CA PHE A 191 -12.61 3.33 29.98
C PHE A 191 -11.38 4.09 29.49
N THR A 192 -11.51 5.41 29.38
CA THR A 192 -10.35 6.31 29.44
C THR A 192 -10.83 7.63 30.06
N ILE A 193 -10.88 7.63 31.39
CA ILE A 193 -10.70 8.83 32.23
C ILE A 193 -9.68 8.41 33.29
#